data_AF-A0A9P1D7P3-F1
#
_entry.id   AF-A0A9P1D7P3-F1
#
_cell.length_a   1.000
_cell.length_b   1.000
_cell.length_c   1.000
_cell.angle_alpha   90.00
_cell.angle_beta   90.00
_cell.angle_gamma   90.00
#
_symmetry.space_group_name_H-M   'P 1'
#
loop_
_entity.id
_entity.type
_entity.pdbx_description
1 polymer ?
#
loop_
_entity_poly.entity_id
_entity_poly.type
_entity_poly.pdbx_seq_one_letter_code
_entity_poly.pdbx_strand_id
1 'polypeptide(L)'
;MQGKQDTDQDKLESDCWLVETDSETEMPKRSAQSSGARPLTEKQLAKKAEREQKKAVNSIALALKQIDKEGVAEFGGELEAALKEAKGQFQEWKVQATDFLHAAESNKAKADPSKVHFSKEVLEGAVKAAGASMLVYKEKMRNIREKKATAKAAAPPKATRAKVTSATFKRYVSETLQPALDCFDRFEVQGLEDETSEIYIANMEKLVLFIGKEMPSLADLLALPLQDSTAILIADLDGLRSSLCLKGSAGMKPCLRCLNCVKKDSGLDPMQYPDISNPAFAHFRQIRDQDIWDLADALQKMVDDGESKAKIQKFEKAAGLVFFGDGLFYQPRLRDRMPPTQVCVDGMHCYYSNGVASWEIALCLDAVTTASHWTLRFLRDAVLQSAWTGPKGSKHIYASYLKSLFSEKNVTEVVYKGQASQCESLVPLLRYYFAEGNLKEEHLQPHLKSFEHLAVCCAQLRALRYQWSEISPRDVDALLAVQERHQKSFLECYSTEYIKPKHHQRFHLGQSFLQMNVALRCEQHESKHRCYKHGLAERLKSTVRVGFQRSLLPRLLSGQAARVRELGVQPFRLFGPFKAASPSLCNLLGDAAMKVAKSLRFYHSSVEERHCILCRWISSSGRKYCEQRC
;
A
#
# COMPACT_ATOMS: atom_id res chain seq x y z
N MET A 1 -1.90 15.73 70.77
CA MET A 1 -1.43 16.99 70.17
C MET A 1 -1.22 16.76 68.68
N GLN A 2 -1.60 17.76 67.88
CA GLN A 2 -1.98 17.69 66.46
C GLN A 2 -0.82 17.50 65.45
N GLY A 3 -1.19 16.98 64.27
CA GLY A 3 -0.71 17.40 62.95
C GLY A 3 0.33 16.47 62.30
N LYS A 4 0.27 16.13 61.00
CA LYS A 4 -0.63 16.42 59.86
C LYS A 4 -0.40 15.30 58.84
N GLN A 5 -1.48 14.84 58.20
CA GLN A 5 -1.44 14.01 56.98
C GLN A 5 -1.51 14.93 55.77
N ASP A 6 -0.67 14.70 54.77
CA ASP A 6 -0.89 15.15 53.40
C ASP A 6 -0.97 13.91 52.50
N THR A 7 -2.10 13.79 51.83
CA THR A 7 -2.42 12.79 50.80
C THR A 7 -2.51 13.52 49.48
N ASP A 8 -1.63 13.21 48.52
CA ASP A 8 -1.80 13.60 47.12
C ASP A 8 -2.30 12.39 46.31
N GLN A 9 -3.42 12.64 45.62
CA GLN A 9 -4.10 11.73 44.70
C GLN A 9 -3.57 11.91 43.28
N ASP A 10 -2.91 10.89 42.73
CA ASP A 10 -2.64 10.80 41.30
C ASP A 10 -3.87 10.26 40.54
N LYS A 11 -4.37 11.08 39.62
CA LYS A 11 -5.34 10.70 38.58
C LYS A 11 -4.58 10.18 37.36
N LEU A 12 -4.72 8.89 37.06
CA LEU A 12 -4.37 8.29 35.78
C LEU A 12 -5.65 7.94 35.03
N GLU A 13 -5.97 8.72 34.00
CA GLU A 13 -7.00 8.41 33.03
C GLU A 13 -6.48 7.35 32.04
N SER A 14 -7.14 6.19 32.00
CA SER A 14 -6.89 5.13 31.02
C SER A 14 -8.15 4.89 30.18
N ASP A 15 -8.22 5.50 29.00
CA ASP A 15 -9.28 5.23 28.03
C ASP A 15 -8.91 4.01 27.17
N CYS A 16 -9.56 2.89 27.50
CA CYS A 16 -9.51 1.64 26.73
C CYS A 16 -10.92 1.36 26.18
N TRP A 17 -11.10 1.50 24.87
CA TRP A 17 -12.36 1.14 24.20
C TRP A 17 -12.49 -0.37 24.09
N LEU A 18 -13.30 -0.98 24.96
CA LEU A 18 -13.90 -2.29 24.76
C LEU A 18 -15.35 -2.12 24.31
N VAL A 19 -15.70 -2.81 23.23
CA VAL A 19 -17.07 -2.92 22.72
C VAL A 19 -17.77 -3.98 23.57
N GLU A 20 -18.70 -3.56 24.42
CA GLU A 20 -19.64 -4.45 25.12
C GLU A 20 -20.78 -4.83 24.16
N THR A 21 -21.09 -6.13 24.14
CA THR A 21 -22.25 -6.71 23.46
C THR A 21 -23.31 -6.99 24.50
N ASP A 22 -24.38 -6.19 24.50
CA ASP A 22 -25.55 -6.43 25.35
C ASP A 22 -26.59 -7.33 24.66
N SER A 23 -27.03 -8.30 25.45
CA SER A 23 -28.11 -9.25 25.21
C SER A 23 -29.47 -8.64 25.53
N GLU A 24 -30.43 -8.93 24.63
CA GLU A 24 -31.87 -9.16 24.82
C GLU A 24 -32.61 -8.45 25.97
N THR A 25 -33.55 -7.56 25.60
CA THR A 25 -34.80 -7.37 26.35
C THR A 25 -35.90 -6.77 25.45
N GLU A 26 -37.14 -7.09 25.80
CA GLU A 26 -38.37 -7.14 24.99
C GLU A 26 -38.86 -5.83 24.32
N MET A 27 -39.52 -5.98 23.17
CA MET A 27 -40.26 -4.90 22.50
C MET A 27 -41.77 -4.94 22.82
N PRO A 28 -42.44 -3.80 23.10
CA PRO A 28 -43.88 -3.70 22.98
C PRO A 28 -44.29 -3.14 21.60
N LYS A 29 -45.36 -3.74 21.07
CA LYS A 29 -46.05 -3.43 19.81
C LYS A 29 -46.51 -1.96 19.74
N ARG A 30 -46.36 -1.33 18.57
CA ARG A 30 -47.12 -0.12 18.20
C ARG A 30 -47.76 -0.25 16.82
N SER A 31 -49.03 0.17 16.80
CA SER A 31 -49.99 0.17 15.72
C SER A 31 -49.72 1.25 14.66
N ALA A 32 -50.24 0.98 13.45
CA ALA A 32 -50.15 1.83 12.28
C ALA A 32 -51.04 3.08 12.38
N GLN A 33 -50.51 4.25 12.03
CA GLN A 33 -51.28 5.45 11.68
C GLN A 33 -50.63 6.22 10.52
N SER A 34 -51.51 6.83 9.73
CA SER A 34 -51.41 7.33 8.36
C SER A 34 -50.48 8.52 8.12
N SER A 35 -49.91 8.55 6.91
CA SER A 35 -48.98 9.53 6.36
C SER A 35 -49.62 10.89 6.03
N GLY A 36 -49.32 11.90 6.85
CA GLY A 36 -49.35 13.31 6.46
C GLY A 36 -47.92 13.86 6.47
N ALA A 37 -47.41 14.31 5.33
CA ALA A 37 -46.04 14.85 5.23
C ALA A 37 -45.96 16.16 6.02
N ARG A 38 -45.24 16.14 7.15
CA ARG A 38 -44.97 17.37 7.93
C ARG A 38 -44.09 18.33 7.12
N PRO A 39 -44.36 19.64 7.16
CA PRO A 39 -43.47 20.64 6.56
C PRO A 39 -42.07 20.53 7.17
N LEU A 40 -41.06 20.70 6.32
CA LEU A 40 -39.66 20.65 6.74
C LEU A 40 -39.39 21.75 7.76
N THR A 41 -38.74 21.37 8.85
CA THR A 41 -38.29 22.34 9.86
C THR A 41 -37.23 23.28 9.26
N GLU A 42 -37.08 24.50 9.80
CA GLU A 42 -36.04 25.45 9.35
C GLU A 42 -34.63 24.83 9.31
N LYS A 43 -34.33 23.97 10.28
CA LYS A 43 -33.06 23.22 10.33
C LYS A 43 -32.91 22.24 9.16
N GLN A 44 -34.00 21.63 8.71
CA GLN A 44 -34.01 20.75 7.54
C GLN A 44 -33.92 21.55 6.23
N LEU A 45 -34.52 22.74 6.17
CA LEU A 45 -34.40 23.65 5.02
C LEU A 45 -32.97 24.21 4.89
N ALA A 46 -32.34 24.63 5.98
CA ALA A 46 -30.95 25.08 6.00
C ALA A 46 -29.98 23.97 5.54
N LYS A 47 -30.19 22.74 6.04
CA LYS A 47 -29.37 21.58 5.64
C LYS A 47 -29.61 21.15 4.18
N LYS A 48 -30.81 21.40 3.64
CA LYS A 48 -31.13 21.21 2.23
C LYS A 48 -30.44 22.27 1.35
N ALA A 49 -30.46 23.53 1.76
CA ALA A 49 -29.76 24.62 1.08
C ALA A 49 -28.24 24.38 1.05
N GLU A 50 -27.64 23.98 2.17
CA GLU A 50 -26.21 23.63 2.26
C GLU A 50 -25.85 22.47 1.30
N ARG A 51 -26.72 21.46 1.17
CA ARG A 51 -26.52 20.33 0.25
C ARG A 51 -26.59 20.76 -1.21
N GLU A 52 -27.54 21.63 -1.58
CA GLU A 52 -27.64 22.15 -2.95
C GLU A 52 -26.47 23.08 -3.29
N GLN A 53 -26.02 23.90 -2.33
CA GLN A 53 -24.82 24.73 -2.50
C GLN A 53 -23.56 23.88 -2.71
N LYS A 54 -23.38 22.80 -1.92
CA LYS A 54 -22.28 21.83 -2.11
C LYS A 54 -22.35 21.13 -3.47
N LYS A 55 -23.55 20.80 -3.98
CA LYS A 55 -23.72 20.20 -5.32
C LYS A 55 -23.35 21.17 -6.43
N ALA A 56 -23.74 22.43 -6.33
CA ALA A 56 -23.39 23.47 -7.30
C ALA A 56 -21.88 23.70 -7.34
N VAL A 57 -21.24 23.83 -6.17
CA VAL A 57 -19.77 23.98 -6.05
C VAL A 57 -19.02 22.78 -6.66
N ASN A 58 -19.47 21.56 -6.37
CA ASN A 58 -18.85 20.36 -6.93
C ASN A 58 -19.04 20.25 -8.45
N SER A 59 -20.18 20.68 -8.99
CA SER A 59 -20.42 20.67 -10.44
C SER A 59 -19.50 21.67 -11.16
N ILE A 60 -19.32 22.87 -10.60
CA ILE A 60 -18.38 23.88 -11.12
C ILE A 60 -16.93 23.38 -11.06
N ALA A 61 -16.53 22.79 -9.93
CA ALA A 61 -15.19 22.22 -9.77
C ALA A 61 -14.91 21.06 -10.74
N LEU A 62 -15.92 20.24 -11.06
CA LEU A 62 -15.82 19.16 -12.04
C LEU A 62 -15.67 19.71 -13.46
N ALA A 63 -16.45 20.74 -13.81
CA ALA A 63 -16.34 21.44 -15.10
C ALA A 63 -14.95 22.07 -15.30
N LEU A 64 -14.41 22.74 -14.27
CA LEU A 64 -13.06 23.32 -14.31
C LEU A 64 -11.96 22.26 -14.47
N LYS A 65 -12.09 21.10 -13.81
CA LYS A 65 -11.16 19.97 -13.98
C LYS A 65 -11.24 19.33 -15.37
N GLN A 66 -12.43 19.32 -15.98
CA GLN A 66 -12.63 18.81 -17.33
C GLN A 66 -11.91 19.71 -18.35
N ILE A 67 -12.02 21.03 -18.18
CA ILE A 67 -11.32 22.04 -19.00
C ILE A 67 -9.78 21.88 -18.88
N ASP A 68 -9.28 21.66 -17.66
CA ASP A 68 -7.83 21.50 -17.40
C ASP A 68 -7.26 20.20 -18.01
N LYS A 69 -8.06 19.12 -18.06
CA LYS A 69 -7.69 17.83 -18.66
C LYS A 69 -7.65 17.84 -20.19
N GLU A 70 -8.40 18.71 -20.84
CA GLU A 70 -8.52 18.74 -22.30
C GLU A 70 -7.46 19.63 -22.98
N GLY A 71 -6.58 20.29 -22.20
CA GLY A 71 -5.35 20.92 -22.67
C GLY A 71 -5.50 22.39 -23.07
N VAL A 72 -4.96 23.29 -22.25
CA VAL A 72 -5.01 24.77 -22.43
C VAL A 72 -3.76 25.28 -23.15
N ALA A 73 -3.28 24.61 -24.20
CA ALA A 73 -2.07 25.07 -24.91
C ALA A 73 -2.37 26.07 -26.04
N GLU A 74 -3.63 26.23 -26.47
CA GLU A 74 -3.98 27.03 -27.65
C GLU A 74 -5.08 28.09 -27.44
N PHE A 75 -5.49 28.34 -26.19
CA PHE A 75 -6.53 29.34 -25.92
C PHE A 75 -5.89 30.67 -25.49
N GLY A 76 -6.02 31.70 -26.33
CA GLY A 76 -5.50 33.04 -26.09
C GLY A 76 -6.06 33.73 -24.83
N GLY A 77 -5.43 34.84 -24.46
CA GLY A 77 -5.52 35.48 -23.14
C GLY A 77 -6.91 35.86 -22.62
N GLU A 78 -7.94 35.93 -23.46
CA GLU A 78 -9.32 36.22 -23.02
C GLU A 78 -9.93 35.08 -22.20
N LEU A 79 -9.70 33.81 -22.56
CA LEU A 79 -10.23 32.68 -21.79
C LEU A 79 -9.50 32.54 -20.46
N GLU A 80 -8.20 32.81 -20.45
CA GLU A 80 -7.39 32.78 -19.23
C GLU A 80 -7.77 33.93 -18.27
N ALA A 81 -8.06 35.12 -18.80
CA ALA A 81 -8.59 36.24 -18.02
C ALA A 81 -9.96 35.91 -17.39
N ALA A 82 -10.90 35.37 -18.16
CA ALA A 82 -12.21 34.97 -17.65
C ALA A 82 -12.13 33.86 -16.59
N LEU A 83 -11.22 32.89 -16.76
CA LEU A 83 -10.97 31.83 -15.78
C LEU A 83 -10.32 32.37 -14.50
N LYS A 84 -9.44 33.36 -14.62
CA LYS A 84 -8.80 34.03 -13.49
C LYS A 84 -9.79 34.87 -12.69
N GLU A 85 -10.68 35.59 -13.36
CA GLU A 85 -11.77 36.36 -12.74
C GLU A 85 -12.75 35.44 -12.01
N ALA A 86 -13.22 34.37 -12.67
CA ALA A 86 -14.12 33.40 -12.05
C ALA A 86 -13.49 32.70 -10.83
N LYS A 87 -12.18 32.40 -10.88
CA LYS A 87 -11.43 31.86 -9.72
C LYS A 87 -11.33 32.88 -8.58
N GLY A 88 -11.16 34.17 -8.90
CA GLY A 88 -11.14 35.26 -7.92
C GLY A 88 -12.47 35.38 -7.19
N GLN A 89 -13.57 35.49 -7.93
CA GLN A 89 -14.93 35.56 -7.38
C GLN A 89 -15.25 34.33 -6.50
N PHE A 90 -14.83 33.14 -6.92
CA PHE A 90 -15.02 31.92 -6.13
C PHE A 90 -14.25 31.91 -4.80
N GLN A 91 -13.02 32.44 -4.77
CA GLN A 91 -12.26 32.54 -3.51
C GLN A 91 -12.88 33.57 -2.57
N GLU A 92 -13.34 34.69 -3.09
CA GLU A 92 -14.05 35.70 -2.30
C GLU A 92 -15.32 35.13 -1.65
N TRP A 93 -16.10 34.35 -2.41
CA TRP A 93 -17.28 33.65 -1.88
C TRP A 93 -16.95 32.64 -0.80
N LYS A 94 -15.81 31.94 -0.94
CA LYS A 94 -15.36 30.97 0.04
C LYS A 94 -14.96 31.65 1.35
N VAL A 95 -14.30 32.80 1.28
CA VAL A 95 -13.92 33.60 2.46
C VAL A 95 -15.18 34.10 3.17
N GLN A 96 -16.11 34.73 2.45
CA GLN A 96 -17.37 35.23 3.02
C GLN A 96 -18.21 34.12 3.70
N ALA A 97 -18.28 32.93 3.10
CA ALA A 97 -18.98 31.78 3.68
C ALA A 97 -18.28 31.23 4.94
N THR A 98 -16.95 31.29 4.99
CA THR A 98 -16.15 30.83 6.13
C THR A 98 -16.26 31.82 7.29
N ASP A 99 -16.21 33.13 7.01
CA ASP A 99 -16.38 34.19 7.99
C ASP A 99 -17.80 34.17 8.59
N PHE A 100 -18.83 33.89 7.78
CA PHE A 100 -20.20 33.71 8.26
C PHE A 100 -20.33 32.52 9.22
N LEU A 101 -19.71 31.38 8.88
CA LEU A 101 -19.71 30.19 9.74
C LEU A 101 -18.98 30.44 11.06
N HIS A 102 -17.82 31.12 11.02
CA HIS A 102 -17.09 31.50 12.23
C HIS A 102 -17.86 32.48 13.10
N ALA A 103 -18.53 33.48 12.51
CA ALA A 103 -19.37 34.43 13.24
C ALA A 103 -20.61 33.75 13.89
N ALA A 104 -21.16 32.72 13.24
CA ALA A 104 -22.26 31.92 13.76
C ALA A 104 -21.83 30.96 14.89
N GLU A 105 -20.57 30.53 14.90
CA GLU A 105 -20.00 29.69 15.96
C GLU A 105 -19.53 30.52 17.17
N SER A 106 -19.03 31.74 16.96
CA SER A 106 -18.48 32.60 18.03
C SER A 106 -19.56 33.32 18.85
N ASN A 107 -20.73 33.64 18.28
CA ASN A 107 -21.85 34.24 18.99
C ASN A 107 -23.00 33.24 19.12
N LYS A 108 -23.27 32.75 20.34
CA LYS A 108 -24.47 31.93 20.66
C LYS A 108 -25.80 32.72 20.57
N ALA A 109 -25.88 33.76 19.74
CA ALA A 109 -27.10 34.49 19.42
C ALA A 109 -27.32 34.47 17.90
N LYS A 110 -28.57 34.19 17.50
CA LYS A 110 -29.03 33.96 16.12
C LYS A 110 -28.49 35.02 15.14
N ALA A 111 -27.56 34.63 14.27
CA ALA A 111 -27.22 35.40 13.09
C ALA A 111 -28.47 35.55 12.20
N ASP A 112 -28.82 36.78 11.85
CA ASP A 112 -29.98 37.13 11.03
C ASP A 112 -29.73 36.73 9.56
N PRO A 113 -30.45 35.72 9.02
CA PRO A 113 -30.26 35.24 7.65
C PRO A 113 -30.61 36.28 6.58
N SER A 114 -31.35 37.34 6.93
CA SER A 114 -31.76 38.39 5.99
C SER A 114 -30.61 39.28 5.52
N LYS A 115 -29.44 39.22 6.18
CA LYS A 115 -28.26 40.04 5.84
C LYS A 115 -27.30 39.40 4.85
N VAL A 116 -27.51 38.13 4.49
CA VAL A 116 -26.74 37.45 3.43
C VAL A 116 -27.60 37.40 2.17
N HIS A 117 -27.59 38.48 1.40
CA HIS A 117 -28.27 38.53 0.10
C HIS A 117 -27.48 37.76 -0.96
N PHE A 118 -27.70 36.45 -1.04
CA PHE A 118 -27.54 35.72 -2.31
C PHE A 118 -28.93 35.62 -2.93
N SER A 119 -29.32 36.64 -3.70
CA SER A 119 -30.58 36.56 -4.41
C SER A 119 -30.51 35.37 -5.37
N LYS A 120 -31.59 34.59 -5.42
CA LYS A 120 -31.71 33.43 -6.32
C LYS A 120 -31.40 33.83 -7.77
N GLU A 121 -31.76 35.06 -8.15
CA GLU A 121 -31.48 35.63 -9.46
C GLU A 121 -29.97 35.77 -9.76
N VAL A 122 -29.13 36.08 -8.76
CA VAL A 122 -27.67 36.20 -8.95
C VAL A 122 -27.03 34.84 -9.22
N LEU A 123 -27.43 33.81 -8.46
CA LEU A 123 -26.97 32.43 -8.66
C LEU A 123 -27.47 31.84 -9.97
N GLU A 124 -28.75 32.08 -10.31
CA GLU A 124 -29.31 31.67 -11.59
C GLU A 124 -28.64 32.39 -12.77
N GLY A 125 -28.30 33.67 -12.61
CA GLY A 125 -27.53 34.44 -13.59
C GLY A 125 -26.13 33.87 -13.83
N ALA A 126 -25.39 33.55 -12.78
CA ALA A 126 -24.05 32.96 -12.89
C ALA A 126 -24.08 31.55 -13.51
N VAL A 127 -25.04 30.71 -13.14
CA VAL A 127 -25.23 29.37 -13.72
C VAL A 127 -25.63 29.47 -15.19
N LYS A 128 -26.49 30.43 -15.55
CA LYS A 128 -26.91 30.66 -16.94
C LYS A 128 -25.75 31.18 -17.80
N ALA A 129 -24.92 32.07 -17.27
CA ALA A 129 -23.71 32.55 -17.94
C ALA A 129 -22.68 31.43 -18.16
N ALA A 130 -22.44 30.58 -17.15
CA ALA A 130 -21.57 29.41 -17.28
C ALA A 130 -22.12 28.38 -18.28
N GLY A 131 -23.44 28.17 -18.30
CA GLY A 131 -24.12 27.31 -19.27
C GLY A 131 -23.98 27.81 -20.72
N ALA A 132 -24.10 29.12 -20.94
CA ALA A 132 -23.91 29.74 -22.25
C ALA A 132 -22.46 29.59 -22.75
N SER A 133 -21.47 29.83 -21.89
CA SER A 133 -20.04 29.63 -22.23
C SER A 133 -19.69 28.17 -22.53
N MET A 134 -20.31 27.21 -21.83
CA MET A 134 -20.15 25.78 -22.13
C MET A 134 -20.76 25.36 -23.47
N LEU A 135 -21.88 25.97 -23.89
CA LEU A 135 -22.48 25.69 -25.19
C LEU A 135 -21.57 26.14 -26.34
N VAL A 136 -20.98 27.34 -26.23
CA VAL A 136 -20.00 27.84 -27.20
C VAL A 136 -18.76 26.94 -27.27
N TYR A 137 -18.27 26.44 -26.13
CA TYR A 137 -17.16 25.48 -26.07
C TYR A 137 -17.50 24.15 -26.77
N LYS A 138 -18.69 23.58 -26.50
CA LYS A 138 -19.13 22.32 -27.12
C LYS A 138 -19.24 22.42 -28.64
N GLU A 139 -19.78 23.54 -29.14
CA GLU A 139 -19.92 23.79 -30.58
C GLU A 139 -18.53 23.87 -31.27
N LYS A 140 -17.57 24.57 -30.66
CA LYS A 140 -16.19 24.63 -31.16
C LYS A 140 -15.50 23.27 -31.16
N MET A 141 -15.70 22.45 -30.12
CA MET A 141 -15.13 21.11 -30.05
C MET A 141 -15.74 20.15 -31.08
N ARG A 142 -17.03 20.30 -31.40
CA ARG A 142 -17.68 19.56 -32.51
C ARG A 142 -17.01 19.89 -33.84
N ASN A 143 -16.81 21.17 -34.15
CA ASN A 143 -16.17 21.61 -35.39
C ASN A 143 -14.72 21.12 -35.52
N ILE A 144 -13.96 21.03 -34.41
CA ILE A 144 -12.60 20.47 -34.41
C ILE A 144 -12.60 18.97 -34.69
N ARG A 145 -13.55 18.22 -34.14
CA ARG A 145 -13.69 16.78 -34.41
C ARG A 145 -14.04 16.51 -35.86
N GLU A 146 -14.94 17.31 -36.43
CA GLU A 146 -15.31 17.24 -37.86
C GLU A 146 -14.11 17.54 -38.77
N LYS A 147 -13.28 18.54 -38.43
CA LYS A 147 -12.02 18.83 -39.13
C LYS A 147 -10.98 17.70 -39.04
N LYS A 148 -10.87 17.04 -37.88
CA LYS A 148 -9.98 15.88 -37.72
C LYS A 148 -10.49 14.64 -38.45
N ALA A 149 -11.81 14.45 -38.52
CA ALA A 149 -12.41 13.35 -39.27
C ALA A 149 -12.18 13.52 -40.78
N THR A 150 -12.34 14.73 -41.31
CA THR A 150 -12.04 15.05 -42.72
C THR A 150 -10.55 14.92 -43.05
N ALA A 151 -9.64 15.33 -42.15
CA ALA A 151 -8.20 15.13 -42.34
C ALA A 151 -7.79 13.64 -42.30
N LYS A 152 -8.48 12.80 -41.53
CA LYS A 152 -8.24 11.35 -41.46
C LYS A 152 -8.76 10.62 -42.69
N ALA A 153 -9.84 11.10 -43.31
CA ALA A 153 -10.38 10.56 -44.55
C ALA A 153 -9.51 10.85 -45.79
N ALA A 154 -8.63 11.86 -45.72
CA ALA A 154 -7.75 12.26 -46.82
C ALA A 154 -6.37 11.54 -46.87
N ALA A 155 -6.11 10.57 -45.98
CA ALA A 155 -4.83 9.86 -45.91
C ALA A 155 -4.81 8.62 -46.84
N PRO A 156 -3.80 8.45 -47.71
CA PRO A 156 -3.75 7.33 -48.66
C PRO A 156 -3.51 5.98 -47.96
N PRO A 157 -4.08 4.87 -48.49
CA PRO A 157 -4.01 3.55 -47.86
C PRO A 157 -2.60 2.95 -47.99
N LYS A 158 -2.07 2.43 -46.88
CA LYS A 158 -0.79 1.71 -46.85
C LYS A 158 -0.98 0.24 -47.26
N ALA A 159 -0.15 -0.19 -48.20
CA ALA A 159 -0.19 -1.49 -48.87
C ALA A 159 -0.09 -2.70 -47.93
N THR A 160 -0.88 -3.73 -48.24
CA THR A 160 -0.88 -5.08 -47.67
C THR A 160 0.21 -5.96 -48.30
N ARG A 161 0.78 -6.91 -47.54
CA ARG A 161 1.52 -8.04 -48.12
C ARG A 161 1.27 -9.37 -47.40
N ALA A 162 0.66 -10.25 -48.19
CA ALA A 162 0.63 -11.72 -48.29
C ALA A 162 0.74 -12.65 -47.05
N LYS A 163 -0.24 -13.56 -46.99
CA LYS A 163 -0.33 -14.78 -46.17
C LYS A 163 0.47 -15.93 -46.81
N VAL A 164 1.03 -16.81 -45.98
CA VAL A 164 1.37 -18.20 -46.36
C VAL A 164 0.78 -19.15 -45.30
N THR A 165 0.06 -20.15 -45.79
CA THR A 165 -0.70 -21.17 -45.06
C THR A 165 0.16 -22.41 -44.78
N SER A 166 -0.12 -23.12 -43.68
CA SER A 166 0.37 -24.48 -43.46
C SER A 166 -0.75 -25.33 -42.86
N ALA A 167 -1.29 -26.23 -43.69
CA ALA A 167 -2.45 -27.06 -43.39
C ALA A 167 -2.20 -28.08 -42.26
N THR A 168 -0.94 -28.43 -41.98
CA THR A 168 -0.56 -29.35 -40.91
C THR A 168 -0.73 -28.73 -39.52
N PHE A 169 -0.56 -27.42 -39.39
CA PHE A 169 -0.81 -26.66 -38.16
C PHE A 169 -2.31 -26.49 -37.89
N LYS A 170 -3.12 -26.29 -38.93
CA LYS A 170 -4.59 -26.20 -38.77
C LYS A 170 -5.18 -27.48 -38.18
N ARG A 171 -4.62 -28.65 -38.49
CA ARG A 171 -5.09 -29.94 -37.96
C ARG A 171 -4.75 -30.14 -36.48
N TYR A 172 -3.51 -29.84 -36.07
CA TYR A 172 -3.10 -29.92 -34.65
C TYR A 172 -3.77 -28.84 -33.77
N VAL A 173 -3.97 -27.63 -34.31
CA VAL A 173 -4.68 -26.55 -33.63
C VAL A 173 -6.18 -26.82 -33.54
N SER A 174 -6.79 -27.41 -34.58
CA SER A 174 -8.16 -27.91 -34.50
C SER A 174 -8.27 -28.96 -33.41
N GLU A 175 -7.50 -30.05 -33.45
CA GLU A 175 -7.62 -31.13 -32.46
C GLU A 175 -7.32 -30.69 -31.01
N THR A 176 -6.40 -29.74 -30.79
CA THR A 176 -6.02 -29.27 -29.44
C THR A 176 -6.92 -28.13 -28.91
N LEU A 177 -7.42 -27.26 -29.80
CA LEU A 177 -8.28 -26.13 -29.41
C LEU A 177 -9.76 -26.40 -29.61
N GLN A 178 -10.17 -27.50 -30.25
CA GLN A 178 -11.58 -27.83 -30.49
C GLN A 178 -12.39 -27.80 -29.20
N PRO A 179 -11.94 -28.38 -28.06
CA PRO A 179 -12.72 -28.33 -26.82
C PRO A 179 -12.96 -26.90 -26.31
N ALA A 180 -12.01 -25.99 -26.56
CA ALA A 180 -12.14 -24.58 -26.21
C ALA A 180 -12.98 -23.80 -27.23
N LEU A 181 -12.92 -24.17 -28.51
CA LEU A 181 -13.71 -23.58 -29.60
C LEU A 181 -15.18 -24.03 -29.56
N ASP A 182 -15.46 -25.25 -29.12
CA ASP A 182 -16.82 -25.79 -28.90
C ASP A 182 -17.57 -25.03 -27.80
N CYS A 183 -16.83 -24.26 -26.98
CA CYS A 183 -17.40 -23.31 -26.03
C CYS A 183 -17.90 -22.01 -26.68
N PHE A 184 -17.79 -21.85 -28.00
CA PHE A 184 -18.26 -20.68 -28.73
C PHE A 184 -19.24 -21.10 -29.83
N ASP A 185 -20.44 -20.53 -29.81
CA ASP A 185 -21.43 -20.75 -30.86
C ASP A 185 -21.13 -19.78 -32.02
N ARG A 186 -21.11 -20.32 -33.24
CA ARG A 186 -20.78 -19.58 -34.47
C ARG A 186 -22.05 -19.00 -35.10
N PHE A 187 -22.01 -17.72 -35.44
CA PHE A 187 -23.07 -17.01 -36.14
C PHE A 187 -22.52 -16.36 -37.41
N GLU A 188 -23.21 -16.56 -38.52
CA GLU A 188 -22.91 -15.85 -39.76
C GLU A 188 -23.75 -14.59 -39.85
N VAL A 189 -23.10 -13.46 -40.05
CA VAL A 189 -23.76 -12.17 -40.23
C VAL A 189 -23.45 -11.68 -41.64
N GLN A 190 -24.50 -11.47 -42.43
CA GLN A 190 -24.39 -10.87 -43.76
C GLN A 190 -24.06 -9.39 -43.63
N GLY A 191 -22.93 -8.98 -44.22
CA GLY A 191 -22.57 -7.58 -44.37
C GLY A 191 -23.33 -6.91 -45.52
N LEU A 192 -23.23 -5.58 -45.59
CA LEU A 192 -23.91 -4.73 -46.58
C LEU A 192 -23.38 -4.86 -48.02
N GLU A 193 -22.28 -5.58 -48.24
CA GLU A 193 -21.63 -5.76 -49.55
C GLU A 193 -21.41 -7.25 -49.88
N ASP A 194 -22.37 -8.12 -49.58
CA ASP A 194 -22.32 -9.58 -49.79
C ASP A 194 -21.16 -10.33 -49.11
N GLU A 195 -20.33 -9.66 -48.31
CA GLU A 195 -19.33 -10.31 -47.47
C GLU A 195 -19.97 -10.89 -46.21
N THR A 196 -19.90 -12.22 -46.07
CA THR A 196 -20.31 -12.93 -44.85
C THR A 196 -19.18 -12.87 -43.82
N SER A 197 -19.47 -12.30 -42.64
CA SER A 197 -18.55 -12.27 -41.52
C SER A 197 -19.02 -13.25 -40.44
N GLU A 198 -18.09 -14.06 -39.92
CA GLU A 198 -18.36 -14.99 -38.84
C GLU A 198 -18.12 -14.32 -37.48
N ILE A 199 -19.13 -14.36 -36.61
CA ILE A 199 -19.04 -13.90 -35.23
C ILE A 199 -19.16 -15.12 -34.32
N TYR A 200 -18.20 -15.28 -33.41
CA TYR A 200 -18.18 -16.35 -32.41
C TYR A 200 -18.57 -15.78 -31.06
N ILE A 201 -19.66 -16.28 -30.48
CA ILE A 201 -20.17 -15.83 -29.18
C ILE A 201 -19.94 -16.93 -28.15
N ALA A 202 -19.30 -16.60 -27.04
CA ALA A 202 -19.01 -17.56 -25.98
C ALA A 202 -20.31 -18.13 -25.38
N ASN A 203 -20.48 -19.44 -25.47
CA ASN A 203 -21.50 -20.18 -24.74
C ASN A 203 -21.03 -20.37 -23.30
N MET A 204 -21.54 -19.53 -22.41
CA MET A 204 -21.08 -19.45 -21.02
C MET A 204 -21.29 -20.74 -20.24
N GLU A 205 -22.28 -21.56 -20.59
CA GLU A 205 -22.54 -22.85 -19.94
C GLU A 205 -21.46 -23.89 -20.31
N LYS A 206 -21.15 -24.01 -21.60
CA LYS A 206 -20.08 -24.88 -22.11
C LYS A 206 -18.71 -24.45 -21.59
N LEU A 207 -18.46 -23.14 -21.56
CA LEU A 207 -17.21 -22.57 -21.06
C LEU A 207 -17.00 -22.83 -19.56
N VAL A 208 -18.06 -22.75 -18.74
CA VAL A 208 -18.00 -23.06 -17.31
C VAL A 208 -17.78 -24.54 -17.06
N LEU A 209 -18.40 -25.43 -17.85
CA LEU A 209 -18.18 -26.88 -17.77
C LEU A 209 -16.77 -27.29 -18.21
N PHE A 210 -16.24 -26.67 -19.27
CA PHE A 210 -14.86 -26.88 -19.73
C PHE A 210 -13.84 -26.46 -18.66
N ILE A 211 -14.01 -25.27 -18.07
CA ILE A 211 -13.15 -24.78 -16.98
C ILE A 211 -13.29 -25.66 -15.73
N GLY A 212 -14.49 -26.17 -15.44
CA GLY A 212 -14.74 -27.07 -14.31
C GLY A 212 -14.12 -28.46 -14.45
N LYS A 213 -13.96 -28.97 -15.68
CA LYS A 213 -13.28 -30.26 -15.96
C LYS A 213 -11.75 -30.15 -15.95
N GLU A 214 -11.20 -29.00 -16.34
CA GLU A 214 -9.75 -28.81 -16.52
C GLU A 214 -9.05 -28.10 -15.33
N MET A 215 -9.82 -27.54 -14.37
CA MET A 215 -9.24 -27.06 -13.12
C MET A 215 -9.23 -28.18 -12.07
N PRO A 216 -8.08 -28.50 -11.45
CA PRO A 216 -8.07 -29.41 -10.30
C PRO A 216 -9.01 -28.87 -9.23
N SER A 217 -9.76 -29.75 -8.57
CA SER A 217 -10.56 -29.34 -7.42
C SER A 217 -9.65 -28.76 -6.33
N LEU A 218 -10.19 -27.95 -5.42
CA LEU A 218 -9.43 -27.47 -4.27
C LEU A 218 -8.86 -28.65 -3.45
N ALA A 219 -9.53 -29.80 -3.45
CA ALA A 219 -9.05 -31.03 -2.85
C ALA A 219 -7.84 -31.59 -3.62
N ASP A 220 -7.81 -31.53 -4.95
CA ASP A 220 -6.68 -31.98 -5.78
C ASP A 220 -5.47 -31.04 -5.67
N LEU A 221 -5.69 -29.73 -5.52
CA LEU A 221 -4.63 -28.75 -5.22
C LEU A 221 -4.00 -28.97 -3.84
N LEU A 222 -4.77 -29.50 -2.88
CA LEU A 222 -4.31 -29.87 -1.54
C LEU A 222 -3.81 -31.33 -1.47
N ALA A 223 -4.17 -32.17 -2.44
CA ALA A 223 -3.79 -33.59 -2.56
C ALA A 223 -2.66 -33.84 -3.55
N LEU A 224 -2.19 -32.82 -4.29
CA LEU A 224 -0.83 -32.84 -4.84
C LEU A 224 0.10 -33.26 -3.69
N PRO A 225 1.03 -34.22 -3.89
CA PRO A 225 2.03 -34.49 -2.88
C PRO A 225 2.72 -33.15 -2.62
N LEU A 226 2.36 -32.54 -1.49
CA LEU A 226 2.91 -31.28 -1.05
C LEU A 226 4.40 -31.54 -0.98
N GLN A 227 5.12 -31.07 -1.99
CA GLN A 227 6.57 -31.18 -2.09
C GLN A 227 7.15 -30.83 -0.71
N ASP A 228 8.33 -31.35 -0.39
CA ASP A 228 9.10 -31.03 0.82
C ASP A 228 9.52 -29.53 0.90
N SER A 229 8.72 -28.63 0.32
CA SER A 229 8.87 -27.19 0.39
C SER A 229 8.48 -26.70 1.78
N THR A 230 9.49 -26.27 2.54
CA THR A 230 9.34 -25.42 3.71
C THR A 230 8.70 -24.08 3.29
N ALA A 231 7.67 -23.63 4.01
CA ALA A 231 6.96 -22.40 3.73
C ALA A 231 7.38 -21.29 4.68
N ILE A 232 7.98 -20.22 4.15
CA ILE A 232 8.34 -19.03 4.94
C ILE A 232 7.15 -18.08 4.96
N LEU A 233 6.66 -17.74 6.16
CA LEU A 233 5.64 -16.71 6.33
C LEU A 233 6.31 -15.35 6.49
N ILE A 234 5.97 -14.41 5.61
CA ILE A 234 6.36 -13.01 5.72
C ILE A 234 5.09 -12.18 5.91
N ALA A 235 5.00 -11.46 7.03
CA ALA A 235 3.91 -10.53 7.27
C ALA A 235 4.38 -9.36 8.13
N ASP A 236 3.55 -8.33 8.19
CA ASP A 236 3.71 -7.25 9.15
C ASP A 236 3.38 -7.75 10.58
N LEU A 237 3.71 -6.96 11.60
CA LEU A 237 3.52 -7.40 13.00
C LEU A 237 2.05 -7.69 13.34
N ASP A 238 1.10 -6.96 12.73
CA ASP A 238 -0.33 -7.22 12.94
C ASP A 238 -0.80 -8.47 12.19
N GLY A 239 -0.33 -8.69 10.95
CA GLY A 239 -0.57 -9.92 10.21
C GLY A 239 -0.01 -11.14 10.93
N LEU A 240 1.19 -11.04 11.51
CA LEU A 240 1.77 -12.09 12.35
C LEU A 240 0.92 -12.33 13.60
N ARG A 241 0.50 -11.25 14.27
CA ARG A 241 -0.37 -11.33 15.45
C ARG A 241 -1.65 -12.10 15.16
N SER A 242 -2.34 -11.74 14.08
CA SER A 242 -3.60 -12.39 13.70
C SER A 242 -3.40 -13.82 13.18
N SER A 243 -2.36 -14.07 12.38
CA SER A 243 -2.15 -15.36 11.72
C SER A 243 -1.63 -16.44 12.68
N LEU A 244 -0.85 -16.03 13.69
CA LEU A 244 -0.17 -16.92 14.63
C LEU A 244 -0.79 -16.87 16.04
N CYS A 245 -1.94 -16.20 16.18
CA CYS A 245 -2.61 -16.05 17.47
C CYS A 245 -1.70 -15.46 18.55
N LEU A 246 -0.93 -14.42 18.22
CA LEU A 246 -0.06 -13.75 19.20
C LEU A 246 -0.85 -12.69 19.98
N LYS A 247 -0.42 -12.41 21.20
CA LYS A 247 -0.95 -11.27 21.97
C LYS A 247 -0.39 -9.93 21.47
N GLY A 248 0.79 -9.95 20.83
CA GLY A 248 1.48 -8.75 20.35
C GLY A 248 1.87 -7.81 21.50
N SER A 249 1.62 -6.51 21.34
CA SER A 249 1.94 -5.49 22.36
C SER A 249 1.12 -5.59 23.65
N ALA A 250 -0.01 -6.31 23.63
CA ALA A 250 -0.82 -6.54 24.83
C ALA A 250 -0.26 -7.65 25.74
N GLY A 251 0.70 -8.44 25.24
CA GLY A 251 1.39 -9.47 26.02
C GLY A 251 2.61 -8.94 26.77
N MET A 252 3.09 -9.72 27.75
CA MET A 252 4.37 -9.50 28.43
C MET A 252 5.55 -9.78 27.50
N LYS A 253 5.39 -10.75 26.60
CA LYS A 253 6.36 -11.18 25.60
C LYS A 253 5.93 -10.68 24.21
N PRO A 254 6.39 -9.48 23.78
CA PRO A 254 5.96 -8.89 22.51
C PRO A 254 6.69 -9.49 21.28
N CYS A 255 7.72 -10.33 21.49
CA CYS A 255 8.52 -10.91 20.42
C CYS A 255 8.37 -12.43 20.35
N LEU A 256 7.96 -12.93 19.17
CA LEU A 256 7.88 -14.36 18.88
C LEU A 256 9.27 -15.02 18.73
N ARG A 257 10.34 -14.25 18.53
CA ARG A 257 11.69 -14.80 18.24
C ARG A 257 12.65 -14.80 19.43
N CYS A 258 12.32 -14.08 20.49
CA CYS A 258 13.18 -13.94 21.67
C CYS A 258 12.52 -14.59 22.88
N LEU A 259 13.20 -15.54 23.51
CA LEU A 259 12.76 -16.24 24.71
C LEU A 259 12.54 -15.29 25.89
N ASN A 260 13.49 -14.37 26.12
CA ASN A 260 13.53 -13.50 27.31
C ASN A 260 13.21 -12.01 27.02
N CYS A 261 12.84 -11.65 25.79
CA CYS A 261 12.43 -10.27 25.50
C CYS A 261 11.05 -9.98 26.07
N VAL A 262 10.95 -8.94 26.89
CA VAL A 262 9.69 -8.50 27.51
C VAL A 262 9.31 -7.09 27.10
N LYS A 263 8.05 -6.70 27.32
CA LYS A 263 7.63 -5.30 27.15
C LYS A 263 8.29 -4.41 28.20
N LYS A 264 8.30 -3.10 27.92
CA LYS A 264 8.65 -2.07 28.92
C LYS A 264 7.75 -2.20 30.14
N ASP A 265 8.28 -1.81 31.30
CA ASP A 265 7.54 -1.76 32.56
C ASP A 265 6.93 -3.12 32.93
N SER A 266 7.64 -4.20 32.59
CA SER A 266 7.23 -5.57 32.92
C SER A 266 7.34 -5.87 34.42
N GLY A 267 8.14 -5.11 35.16
CA GLY A 267 8.50 -5.38 36.55
C GLY A 267 9.44 -6.58 36.74
N LEU A 268 9.96 -7.16 35.64
CA LEU A 268 10.89 -8.28 35.67
C LEU A 268 12.34 -7.77 35.71
N ASP A 269 13.23 -8.58 36.27
CA ASP A 269 14.67 -8.30 36.33
C ASP A 269 15.25 -8.06 34.92
N PRO A 270 15.72 -6.83 34.59
CA PRO A 270 16.23 -6.49 33.27
C PRO A 270 17.47 -7.30 32.85
N MET A 271 18.22 -7.86 33.81
CA MET A 271 19.40 -8.69 33.51
C MET A 271 19.01 -10.06 32.93
N GLN A 272 17.88 -10.61 33.38
CA GLN A 272 17.37 -11.90 32.90
C GLN A 272 16.37 -11.72 31.76
N TYR A 273 15.55 -10.67 31.85
CA TYR A 273 14.45 -10.34 30.96
C TYR A 273 14.63 -8.92 30.41
N PRO A 274 15.57 -8.71 29.48
CA PRO A 274 15.74 -7.42 28.83
C PRO A 274 14.45 -7.02 28.11
N ASP A 275 14.05 -5.77 28.26
CA ASP A 275 12.89 -5.25 27.56
C ASP A 275 13.22 -4.86 26.09
N ILE A 276 12.19 -4.45 25.35
CA ILE A 276 12.31 -4.02 23.94
C ILE A 276 13.21 -2.79 23.71
N SER A 277 13.65 -2.08 24.75
CA SER A 277 14.54 -0.92 24.66
C SER A 277 16.02 -1.28 24.67
N ASN A 278 16.38 -2.48 25.14
CA ASN A 278 17.77 -2.89 25.29
C ASN A 278 18.53 -2.80 23.94
N PRO A 279 19.63 -2.03 23.87
CA PRO A 279 20.34 -1.79 22.63
C PRO A 279 21.22 -2.96 22.19
N ALA A 280 21.55 -3.89 23.08
CA ALA A 280 22.45 -5.01 22.79
C ALA A 280 21.63 -6.27 22.46
N PHE A 281 21.67 -6.67 21.19
CA PHE A 281 20.92 -7.83 20.71
C PHE A 281 21.39 -9.13 21.34
N ALA A 282 22.69 -9.21 21.68
CA ALA A 282 23.29 -10.37 22.34
C ALA A 282 22.66 -10.72 23.70
N HIS A 283 21.95 -9.79 24.35
CA HIS A 283 21.22 -10.08 25.59
C HIS A 283 19.91 -10.84 25.36
N PHE A 284 19.41 -10.89 24.13
CA PHE A 284 18.22 -11.65 23.79
C PHE A 284 18.59 -13.08 23.40
N ARG A 285 17.90 -14.04 24.02
CA ARG A 285 18.04 -15.46 23.72
C ARG A 285 17.02 -15.83 22.65
N GLN A 286 17.48 -16.48 21.58
CA GLN A 286 16.57 -16.99 20.56
C GLN A 286 15.67 -18.08 21.15
N ILE A 287 14.38 -18.04 20.82
CA ILE A 287 13.43 -19.09 21.21
C ILE A 287 13.44 -20.24 20.20
N ARG A 288 13.24 -21.47 20.67
CA ARG A 288 13.10 -22.66 19.81
C ARG A 288 11.63 -22.90 19.50
N ASP A 289 11.36 -23.61 18.41
CA ASP A 289 9.99 -23.97 18.04
C ASP A 289 9.29 -24.77 19.15
N GLN A 290 10.01 -25.70 19.76
CA GLN A 290 9.52 -26.49 20.89
C GLN A 290 9.07 -25.62 22.06
N ASP A 291 9.80 -24.56 22.40
CA ASP A 291 9.44 -23.69 23.53
C ASP A 291 8.07 -23.00 23.27
N ILE A 292 7.75 -22.70 22.01
CA ILE A 292 6.46 -22.09 21.63
C ILE A 292 5.35 -23.14 21.63
N TRP A 293 5.64 -24.35 21.14
CA TRP A 293 4.69 -25.46 21.17
C TRP A 293 4.34 -25.86 22.60
N ASP A 294 5.32 -25.93 23.50
CA ASP A 294 5.10 -26.22 24.92
C ASP A 294 4.17 -25.18 25.57
N LEU A 295 4.35 -23.89 25.24
CA LEU A 295 3.46 -22.82 25.71
C LEU A 295 2.04 -22.94 25.13
N ALA A 296 1.92 -23.31 23.85
CA ALA A 296 0.63 -23.53 23.21
C ALA A 296 -0.09 -24.74 23.80
N ASP A 297 0.61 -25.85 24.02
CA ASP A 297 0.08 -27.09 24.59
C ASP A 297 -0.33 -26.90 26.06
N ALA A 298 0.46 -26.17 26.85
CA ALA A 298 0.08 -25.79 28.21
C ALA A 298 -1.20 -24.95 28.23
N LEU A 299 -1.33 -24.00 27.30
CA LEU A 299 -2.52 -23.15 27.19
C LEU A 299 -3.75 -23.94 26.72
N GLN A 300 -3.59 -24.87 25.75
CA GLN A 300 -4.65 -25.79 25.33
C GLN A 300 -5.11 -26.67 26.50
N LYS A 301 -4.17 -27.28 27.23
CA LYS A 301 -4.46 -28.11 28.41
C LYS A 301 -5.26 -27.33 29.47
N MET A 302 -4.90 -26.09 29.75
CA MET A 302 -5.66 -25.25 30.69
C MET A 302 -7.12 -25.06 30.26
N VAL A 303 -7.37 -24.90 28.95
CA VAL A 303 -8.72 -24.79 28.41
C VAL A 303 -9.47 -26.11 28.54
N ASP A 304 -8.83 -27.23 28.20
CA ASP A 304 -9.41 -28.57 28.25
C ASP A 304 -9.72 -29.02 29.69
N ASP A 305 -8.88 -28.64 30.65
CA ASP A 305 -9.07 -28.87 32.09
C ASP A 305 -10.18 -27.97 32.69
N GLY A 306 -10.78 -27.06 31.90
CA GLY A 306 -11.86 -26.19 32.33
C GLY A 306 -11.42 -25.07 33.28
N GLU A 307 -10.17 -24.61 33.18
CA GLU A 307 -9.64 -23.52 34.01
C GLU A 307 -10.42 -22.22 33.81
N SER A 308 -10.43 -21.37 34.84
CA SER A 308 -11.14 -20.09 34.76
C SER A 308 -10.59 -19.18 33.65
N LYS A 309 -11.49 -18.43 33.01
CA LYS A 309 -11.14 -17.42 31.98
C LYS A 309 -10.07 -16.44 32.45
N ALA A 310 -10.11 -16.03 33.72
CA ALA A 310 -9.11 -15.13 34.29
C ALA A 310 -7.71 -15.75 34.34
N LYS A 311 -7.61 -17.02 34.71
CA LYS A 311 -6.34 -17.76 34.75
C LYS A 311 -5.78 -17.97 33.34
N ILE A 312 -6.63 -18.33 32.39
CA ILE A 312 -6.27 -18.46 30.96
C ILE A 312 -5.74 -17.13 30.42
N GLN A 313 -6.47 -16.02 30.62
CA GLN A 313 -6.05 -14.70 30.15
C GLN A 313 -4.73 -14.23 30.79
N LYS A 314 -4.49 -14.57 32.06
CA LYS A 314 -3.21 -14.31 32.73
C LYS A 314 -2.07 -15.10 32.08
N PHE A 315 -2.30 -16.37 31.75
CA PHE A 315 -1.32 -17.20 31.05
C PHE A 315 -1.07 -16.68 29.62
N GLU A 316 -2.11 -16.38 28.85
CA GLU A 316 -2.01 -15.75 27.52
C GLU A 316 -1.13 -14.50 27.55
N LYS A 317 -1.35 -13.62 28.54
CA LYS A 317 -0.58 -12.40 28.71
C LYS A 317 0.88 -12.71 29.02
N ALA A 318 1.18 -13.69 29.87
CA ALA A 318 2.53 -14.08 30.21
C ALA A 318 3.27 -14.75 29.03
N ALA A 319 2.62 -15.72 28.37
CA ALA A 319 3.16 -16.48 27.24
C ALA A 319 3.26 -15.64 25.95
N GLY A 320 2.45 -14.59 25.81
CA GLY A 320 2.34 -13.82 24.57
C GLY A 320 1.53 -14.50 23.47
N LEU A 321 0.73 -15.51 23.82
CA LEU A 321 -0.14 -16.28 22.91
C LEU A 321 -1.61 -16.05 23.26
N VAL A 322 -2.49 -16.31 22.29
CA VAL A 322 -3.94 -16.28 22.43
C VAL A 322 -4.46 -17.65 22.07
N PHE A 323 -5.32 -18.22 22.92
CA PHE A 323 -5.91 -19.52 22.62
C PHE A 323 -6.92 -19.41 21.48
N PHE A 324 -6.71 -20.20 20.43
CA PHE A 324 -7.66 -20.38 19.34
C PHE A 324 -7.50 -21.80 18.80
N GLY A 325 -8.46 -22.69 19.07
CA GLY A 325 -8.33 -24.13 18.75
C GLY A 325 -8.06 -24.43 17.28
N ASP A 326 -8.58 -23.61 16.36
CA ASP A 326 -8.30 -23.72 14.92
C ASP A 326 -7.04 -22.95 14.47
N GLY A 327 -6.32 -22.36 15.42
CA GLY A 327 -5.12 -21.57 15.19
C GLY A 327 -3.93 -22.43 14.82
N LEU A 328 -2.99 -21.85 14.07
CA LEU A 328 -1.87 -22.59 13.49
C LEU A 328 -1.02 -23.30 14.55
N PHE A 329 -0.80 -22.69 15.71
CA PHE A 329 -0.05 -23.30 16.80
C PHE A 329 -0.83 -24.37 17.57
N TYR A 330 -2.14 -24.48 17.41
CA TYR A 330 -2.97 -25.47 18.11
C TYR A 330 -3.32 -26.68 17.23
N GLN A 331 -2.92 -26.64 15.96
CA GLN A 331 -3.17 -27.70 14.98
C GLN A 331 -1.88 -28.49 14.72
N PRO A 332 -1.73 -29.73 15.26
CA PRO A 332 -0.49 -30.49 15.15
C PRO A 332 0.01 -30.67 13.72
N ARG A 333 -0.91 -30.89 12.77
CA ARG A 333 -0.58 -31.07 11.34
C ARG A 333 0.02 -29.82 10.69
N LEU A 334 -0.20 -28.63 11.26
CA LEU A 334 0.29 -27.36 10.71
C LEU A 334 1.62 -26.93 11.34
N ARG A 335 1.95 -27.41 12.55
CA ARG A 335 3.20 -27.06 13.26
C ARG A 335 4.44 -27.42 12.45
N ASP A 336 4.45 -28.60 11.84
CA ASP A 336 5.59 -29.07 11.01
C ASP A 336 5.72 -28.29 9.70
N ARG A 337 4.63 -27.68 9.23
CA ARG A 337 4.58 -26.98 7.93
C ARG A 337 4.97 -25.52 8.03
N MET A 338 4.75 -24.91 9.19
CA MET A 338 5.04 -23.50 9.41
C MET A 338 5.52 -23.27 10.85
N PRO A 339 6.72 -23.80 11.19
CA PRO A 339 7.28 -23.60 12.51
C PRO A 339 7.54 -22.11 12.77
N PRO A 340 7.50 -21.64 14.03
CA PRO A 340 7.81 -20.26 14.38
C PRO A 340 9.14 -19.73 13.83
N THR A 341 10.16 -20.58 13.68
CA THR A 341 11.44 -20.26 13.04
C THR A 341 11.32 -19.94 11.55
N GLN A 342 10.22 -20.30 10.89
CA GLN A 342 9.89 -19.93 9.50
C GLN A 342 9.09 -18.64 9.37
N VAL A 343 8.97 -17.88 10.44
CA VAL A 343 8.30 -16.58 10.45
C VAL A 343 9.31 -15.45 10.30
N CYS A 344 9.18 -14.69 9.23
CA CYS A 344 10.01 -13.55 8.89
C CYS A 344 9.25 -12.23 9.07
N VAL A 345 9.92 -11.24 9.68
CA VAL A 345 9.43 -9.86 9.75
C VAL A 345 9.87 -9.09 8.51
N ASP A 346 9.06 -8.13 8.06
CA ASP A 346 9.39 -7.35 6.87
C ASP A 346 10.03 -5.98 7.20
N GLY A 347 11.05 -5.62 6.42
CA GLY A 347 11.80 -4.38 6.63
C GLY A 347 10.96 -3.11 6.39
N MET A 348 9.92 -3.19 5.55
CA MET A 348 9.09 -2.04 5.23
C MET A 348 8.27 -1.58 6.45
N HIS A 349 7.63 -2.49 7.17
CA HIS A 349 6.86 -2.14 8.37
C HIS A 349 7.73 -1.89 9.59
N CYS A 350 8.89 -2.54 9.68
CA CYS A 350 9.86 -2.27 10.75
C CYS A 350 10.40 -0.83 10.68
N TYR A 351 10.70 -0.30 9.48
CA TYR A 351 11.29 1.03 9.33
C TYR A 351 10.34 2.09 8.79
N TYR A 352 9.64 1.84 7.68
CA TYR A 352 9.05 2.92 6.88
C TYR A 352 7.55 3.10 7.06
N SER A 353 6.77 2.01 7.15
CA SER A 353 5.31 2.06 7.29
C SER A 353 4.91 2.10 8.76
N ASN A 354 4.73 3.32 9.31
CA ASN A 354 4.55 3.54 10.75
C ASN A 354 5.67 2.84 11.57
N GLY A 355 6.85 2.73 10.97
CA GLY A 355 8.02 2.05 11.53
C GLY A 355 8.99 3.04 12.15
N VAL A 356 10.13 2.56 12.62
CA VAL A 356 11.09 3.37 13.37
C VAL A 356 11.46 4.68 12.65
N ALA A 357 11.76 4.63 11.35
CA ALA A 357 12.10 5.83 10.59
C ALA A 357 10.95 6.83 10.52
N SER A 358 9.71 6.34 10.38
CA SER A 358 8.51 7.20 10.35
C SER A 358 8.30 7.94 11.67
N TRP A 359 8.57 7.30 12.82
CA TRP A 359 8.50 7.96 14.12
C TRP A 359 9.62 9.00 14.29
N GLU A 360 10.86 8.61 14.03
CA GLU A 360 12.00 9.48 14.27
C GLU A 360 12.08 10.68 13.30
N ILE A 361 11.59 10.54 12.06
CA ILE A 361 11.42 11.68 11.15
C ILE A 361 10.55 12.76 11.81
N ALA A 362 9.42 12.37 12.41
CA ALA A 362 8.54 13.33 13.07
C ALA A 362 9.21 13.99 14.26
N LEU A 363 9.80 13.18 15.16
CA LEU A 363 10.48 13.69 16.36
C LEU A 363 11.67 14.60 16.05
N CYS A 364 12.49 14.24 15.05
CA CYS A 364 13.64 15.04 14.65
C CYS A 364 13.21 16.32 13.94
N LEU A 365 12.20 16.27 13.05
CA LEU A 365 11.66 17.46 12.42
C LEU A 365 11.02 18.41 13.44
N ASP A 366 10.26 17.88 14.40
CA ASP A 366 9.65 18.67 15.47
C ASP A 366 10.73 19.42 16.27
N ALA A 367 11.77 18.71 16.72
CA ALA A 367 12.91 19.30 17.41
C ALA A 367 13.59 20.39 16.56
N VAL A 368 13.93 20.10 15.31
CA VAL A 368 14.59 21.06 14.40
C VAL A 368 13.72 22.30 14.15
N THR A 369 12.42 22.11 13.92
CA THR A 369 11.49 23.23 13.63
C THR A 369 11.19 24.08 14.86
N THR A 370 11.30 23.51 16.06
CA THR A 370 11.12 24.23 17.32
C THR A 370 12.39 25.00 17.71
N ALA A 371 13.55 24.39 17.50
CA ALA A 371 14.85 24.90 17.91
C ALA A 371 15.47 25.93 16.97
N SER A 372 15.05 25.94 15.70
CA SER A 372 15.72 26.69 14.65
C SER A 372 14.71 27.41 13.74
N HIS A 373 15.23 28.22 12.82
CA HIS A 373 14.41 28.88 11.80
C HIS A 373 13.93 27.93 10.68
N TRP A 374 14.32 26.65 10.72
CA TRP A 374 14.00 25.68 9.69
C TRP A 374 12.54 25.26 9.81
N THR A 375 11.71 25.73 8.89
CA THR A 375 10.32 25.27 8.79
C THR A 375 10.18 24.12 7.79
N LEU A 376 9.09 23.34 7.87
CA LEU A 376 8.76 22.36 6.82
C LEU A 376 8.69 23.00 5.43
N ARG A 377 8.20 24.24 5.35
CA ARG A 377 8.17 25.02 4.12
C ARG A 377 9.59 25.32 3.61
N PHE A 378 10.48 25.77 4.50
CA PHE A 378 11.88 26.03 4.15
C PHE A 378 12.55 24.77 3.58
N LEU A 379 12.45 23.63 4.27
CA LEU A 379 12.99 22.35 3.82
C LEU A 379 12.44 21.94 2.45
N ARG A 380 11.12 22.06 2.27
CA ARG A 380 10.46 21.75 0.99
C ARG A 380 11.00 22.63 -0.14
N ASP A 381 11.11 23.93 0.10
CA ASP A 381 11.52 24.89 -0.92
C ASP A 381 13.02 24.68 -1.26
N ALA A 382 13.87 24.38 -0.26
CA ALA A 382 15.27 23.99 -0.46
C ALA A 382 15.40 22.72 -1.33
N VAL A 383 14.64 21.67 -1.02
CA VAL A 383 14.63 20.41 -1.81
C VAL A 383 14.23 20.65 -3.26
N LEU A 384 13.25 21.52 -3.50
CA LEU A 384 12.82 21.85 -4.87
C LEU A 384 13.88 22.65 -5.63
N GLN A 385 14.59 23.56 -4.95
CA GLN A 385 15.64 24.37 -5.55
C GLN A 385 16.91 23.57 -5.87
N SER A 386 17.26 22.60 -5.03
CA SER A 386 18.44 21.74 -5.24
C SER A 386 18.30 20.76 -6.42
N ALA A 387 17.14 20.72 -7.10
CA ALA A 387 16.90 19.94 -8.31
C ALA A 387 17.32 18.46 -8.19
N TRP A 388 17.00 17.83 -7.04
CA TRP A 388 17.32 16.43 -6.78
C TRP A 388 16.90 15.52 -7.93
N THR A 389 17.84 14.70 -8.38
CA THR A 389 17.58 13.67 -9.39
C THR A 389 17.48 12.30 -8.75
N GLY A 390 16.76 11.41 -9.42
CA GLY A 390 16.60 10.02 -9.02
C GLY A 390 16.87 9.11 -10.22
N PRO A 391 16.79 7.78 -10.02
CA PRO A 391 16.99 6.82 -11.10
C PRO A 391 16.07 7.15 -12.30
N LYS A 392 16.61 7.10 -13.52
CA LYS A 392 15.87 7.42 -14.75
C LYS A 392 14.56 6.63 -14.83
N GLY A 393 13.45 7.34 -15.06
CA GLY A 393 12.10 6.77 -15.11
C GLY A 393 11.36 6.71 -13.77
N SER A 394 12.00 7.08 -12.66
CA SER A 394 11.30 7.21 -11.38
C SER A 394 10.43 8.48 -11.35
N LYS A 395 9.18 8.33 -10.87
CA LYS A 395 8.31 9.47 -10.59
C LYS A 395 8.74 10.26 -9.35
N HIS A 396 9.71 9.75 -8.58
CA HIS A 396 10.15 10.33 -7.32
C HIS A 396 10.98 11.62 -7.50
N ILE A 397 11.23 12.02 -8.74
CA ILE A 397 11.96 13.24 -9.10
C ILE A 397 11.02 14.42 -9.39
N TYR A 398 9.72 14.16 -9.53
CA TYR A 398 8.78 15.21 -9.89
C TYR A 398 8.59 16.17 -8.71
N ALA A 399 8.54 17.47 -9.01
CA ALA A 399 8.30 18.50 -8.01
C ALA A 399 7.04 18.25 -7.17
N SER A 400 5.98 17.66 -7.77
CA SER A 400 4.77 17.26 -7.04
C SER A 400 5.02 16.17 -6.01
N TYR A 401 5.87 15.18 -6.32
CA TYR A 401 6.27 14.14 -5.38
C TYR A 401 7.12 14.73 -4.25
N LEU A 402 8.14 15.52 -4.58
CA LEU A 402 8.99 16.17 -3.58
C LEU A 402 8.19 17.08 -2.64
N LYS A 403 7.26 17.88 -3.19
CA LYS A 403 6.30 18.67 -2.39
C LYS A 403 5.48 17.81 -1.44
N SER A 404 5.08 16.62 -1.87
CA SER A 404 4.28 15.71 -1.04
C SER A 404 5.04 15.13 0.15
N LEU A 405 6.38 15.04 0.08
CA LEU A 405 7.20 14.54 1.18
C LEU A 405 7.16 15.46 2.41
N PHE A 406 7.02 16.77 2.18
CA PHE A 406 6.99 17.80 3.21
C PHE A 406 5.58 18.37 3.42
N SER A 407 4.54 17.59 3.11
CA SER A 407 3.17 18.02 3.38
C SER A 407 2.92 17.98 4.88
N GLU A 408 2.39 19.07 5.43
CA GLU A 408 1.97 19.15 6.85
C GLU A 408 1.01 18.02 7.24
N LYS A 409 0.19 17.52 6.31
CA LYS A 409 -0.72 16.38 6.56
C LYS A 409 0.02 15.08 6.88
N ASN A 410 1.27 14.96 6.42
CA ASN A 410 2.10 13.79 6.64
C ASN A 410 2.97 13.94 7.89
N VAL A 411 3.20 15.14 8.42
CA VAL A 411 4.03 15.35 9.60
C VAL A 411 3.11 15.57 10.79
N THR A 412 3.18 14.69 11.79
CA THR A 412 2.52 14.90 13.08
C THR A 412 3.58 14.95 14.16
N GLU A 413 3.21 15.39 15.37
CA GLU A 413 4.14 15.52 16.50
C GLU A 413 4.93 14.22 16.77
N VAL A 414 4.28 13.07 16.59
CA VAL A 414 4.86 11.77 16.98
C VAL A 414 5.20 10.85 15.80
N VAL A 415 4.56 11.02 14.63
CA VAL A 415 4.74 10.09 13.51
C VAL A 415 4.58 10.75 12.14
N TYR A 416 5.45 10.36 11.21
CA TYR A 416 5.33 10.72 9.80
C TYR A 416 4.35 9.76 9.10
N LYS A 417 3.16 10.25 8.76
CA LYS A 417 2.03 9.52 8.14
C LYS A 417 2.14 9.32 6.62
N GLY A 418 3.27 9.68 6.02
CA GLY A 418 3.50 9.42 4.60
C GLY A 418 3.57 7.92 4.27
N GLN A 419 3.41 7.58 2.99
CA GLN A 419 3.59 6.20 2.52
C GLN A 419 5.01 5.70 2.79
N ALA A 420 5.19 4.38 2.91
CA ALA A 420 6.51 3.77 3.14
C ALA A 420 7.58 4.25 2.14
N SER A 421 7.23 4.36 0.86
CA SER A 421 8.14 4.86 -0.18
C SER A 421 8.50 6.34 -0.03
N GLN A 422 7.59 7.16 0.51
CA GLN A 422 7.85 8.56 0.84
C GLN A 422 8.78 8.65 2.06
N CYS A 423 8.51 7.86 3.11
CA CYS A 423 9.38 7.78 4.29
C CYS A 423 10.81 7.36 3.90
N GLU A 424 10.96 6.29 3.11
CA GLU A 424 12.27 5.85 2.62
C GLU A 424 12.99 6.91 1.78
N SER A 425 12.26 7.68 0.95
CA SER A 425 12.85 8.74 0.14
C SER A 425 13.21 9.98 0.95
N LEU A 426 12.50 10.24 2.06
CA LEU A 426 12.70 11.41 2.90
C LEU A 426 13.93 11.28 3.79
N VAL A 427 14.24 10.08 4.31
CA VAL A 427 15.42 9.84 5.18
C VAL A 427 16.73 10.38 4.57
N PRO A 428 17.15 10.00 3.36
CA PRO A 428 18.42 10.49 2.79
C PRO A 428 18.40 11.99 2.47
N LEU A 429 17.24 12.56 2.13
CA LEU A 429 17.11 14.00 1.92
C LEU A 429 17.33 14.77 3.22
N LEU A 430 16.62 14.38 4.29
CA LEU A 430 16.79 15.00 5.60
C LEU A 430 18.21 14.82 6.12
N ARG A 431 18.80 13.63 5.97
CA ARG A 431 20.19 13.38 6.35
C ARG A 431 21.14 14.39 5.70
N TYR A 432 21.00 14.59 4.39
CA TYR A 432 21.82 15.56 3.65
C TYR A 432 21.63 16.98 4.20
N TYR A 433 20.39 17.45 4.32
CA TYR A 433 20.15 18.82 4.78
C TYR A 433 20.55 19.03 6.25
N PHE A 434 20.37 18.03 7.11
CA PHE A 434 20.83 18.13 8.50
C PHE A 434 22.36 18.19 8.60
N ALA A 435 23.08 17.46 7.75
CA ALA A 435 24.54 17.50 7.70
C ALA A 435 25.06 18.83 7.09
N GLU A 436 24.52 19.24 5.94
CA GLU A 436 24.97 20.45 5.22
C GLU A 436 24.43 21.76 5.81
N GLY A 437 23.28 21.69 6.49
CA GLY A 437 22.56 22.82 7.06
C GLY A 437 23.27 23.47 8.24
N ASN A 438 24.33 22.85 8.77
CA ASN A 438 25.14 23.36 9.86
C ASN A 438 24.30 23.77 11.08
N LEU A 439 23.32 22.94 11.44
CA LEU A 439 22.50 23.08 12.65
C LEU A 439 23.41 22.85 13.85
N LYS A 440 23.89 23.96 14.45
CA LYS A 440 24.91 23.99 15.51
C LYS A 440 24.33 24.04 16.91
N GLU A 441 23.01 24.13 17.02
CA GLU A 441 22.31 24.19 18.29
C GLU A 441 22.63 22.93 19.12
N GLU A 442 23.19 23.13 20.32
CA GLU A 442 23.72 22.03 21.15
C GLU A 442 22.63 21.00 21.50
N HIS A 443 21.44 21.49 21.84
CA HIS A 443 20.28 20.65 22.18
C HIS A 443 19.73 19.86 20.98
N LEU A 444 20.05 20.24 19.73
CA LEU A 444 19.70 19.46 18.54
C LEU A 444 20.67 18.30 18.28
N GLN A 445 21.91 18.38 18.76
CA GLN A 445 22.94 17.39 18.42
C GLN A 445 22.56 15.94 18.74
N PRO A 446 21.90 15.62 19.87
CA PRO A 446 21.42 14.26 20.13
C PRO A 446 20.42 13.76 19.07
N HIS A 447 19.49 14.63 18.63
CA HIS A 447 18.50 14.31 17.60
C HIS A 447 19.17 14.04 16.25
N LEU A 448 20.08 14.93 15.84
CA LEU A 448 20.80 14.81 14.57
C LEU A 448 21.69 13.56 14.55
N LYS A 449 22.36 13.25 15.68
CA LYS A 449 23.17 12.04 15.84
C LYS A 449 22.34 10.76 15.75
N SER A 450 21.19 10.71 16.43
CA SER A 450 20.27 9.57 16.34
C SER A 450 19.79 9.38 14.91
N PHE A 451 19.33 10.47 14.28
CA PHE A 451 18.82 10.45 12.91
C PHE A 451 19.89 10.04 11.88
N GLU A 452 21.14 10.45 12.07
CA GLU A 452 22.28 10.02 11.25
C GLU A 452 22.46 8.48 11.35
N HIS A 453 22.42 7.92 12.55
CA HIS A 453 22.49 6.46 12.73
C HIS A 453 21.28 5.72 12.12
N LEU A 454 20.07 6.30 12.20
CA LEU A 454 18.90 5.79 11.49
C LEU A 454 19.13 5.78 9.96
N ALA A 455 19.68 6.87 9.43
CA ALA A 455 19.92 7.00 8.01
C ALA A 455 20.96 5.99 7.51
N VAL A 456 21.97 5.67 8.32
CA VAL A 456 22.92 4.57 8.06
C VAL A 456 22.20 3.21 8.05
N CYS A 457 21.28 2.94 9.00
CA CYS A 457 20.46 1.72 8.96
C CYS A 457 19.67 1.62 7.66
N CYS A 458 19.02 2.70 7.24
CA CYS A 458 18.23 2.73 6.01
C CYS A 458 19.10 2.56 4.76
N ALA A 459 20.31 3.11 4.75
CA ALA A 459 21.28 2.90 3.68
C ALA A 459 21.71 1.44 3.59
N GLN A 460 21.99 0.78 4.72
CA GLN A 460 22.36 -0.64 4.75
C GLN A 460 21.22 -1.54 4.28
N LEU A 461 19.98 -1.28 4.70
CA LEU A 461 18.80 -2.00 4.19
C LEU A 461 18.61 -1.82 2.69
N ARG A 462 18.91 -0.62 2.17
CA ARG A 462 18.86 -0.33 0.74
C ARG A 462 19.96 -1.06 -0.02
N ALA A 463 21.18 -1.11 0.51
CA ALA A 463 22.28 -1.87 -0.07
C ALA A 463 21.93 -3.36 -0.17
N LEU A 464 21.46 -3.96 0.92
CA LEU A 464 20.99 -5.34 0.97
C LEU A 464 19.84 -5.63 -0.01
N ARG A 465 18.95 -4.66 -0.24
CA ARG A 465 17.84 -4.80 -1.21
C ARG A 465 18.31 -4.88 -2.66
N TYR A 466 19.35 -4.10 -2.99
CA TYR A 466 19.78 -3.90 -4.37
C TYR A 466 21.14 -4.54 -4.68
N GLN A 467 21.73 -5.28 -3.74
CA GLN A 467 22.92 -6.06 -4.00
C GLN A 467 22.62 -7.21 -4.97
N TRP A 468 23.64 -7.60 -5.72
CA TRP A 468 23.54 -8.65 -6.75
C TRP A 468 24.10 -9.99 -6.25
N SER A 469 24.68 -10.00 -5.05
CA SER A 469 25.19 -11.19 -4.37
C SER A 469 24.17 -11.74 -3.38
N GLU A 470 24.30 -13.03 -3.08
CA GLU A 470 23.61 -13.66 -1.95
C GLU A 470 23.88 -12.89 -0.66
N ILE A 471 22.89 -12.89 0.24
CA ILE A 471 23.03 -12.22 1.54
C ILE A 471 23.87 -13.13 2.42
N SER A 472 25.03 -12.64 2.83
CA SER A 472 25.96 -13.39 3.69
C SER A 472 25.75 -13.03 5.17
N PRO A 473 26.20 -13.89 6.11
CA PRO A 473 26.18 -13.58 7.53
C PRO A 473 26.88 -12.25 7.86
N ARG A 474 27.97 -11.92 7.16
CA ARG A 474 28.69 -10.65 7.33
C ARG A 474 27.82 -9.43 7.03
N ASP A 475 26.96 -9.52 6.01
CA ASP A 475 26.08 -8.41 5.64
C ASP A 475 25.02 -8.17 6.73
N VAL A 476 24.57 -9.25 7.36
CA VAL A 476 23.66 -9.21 8.51
C VAL A 476 24.32 -8.69 9.77
N ASP A 477 25.55 -9.09 10.06
CA ASP A 477 26.31 -8.57 11.21
C ASP A 477 26.54 -7.05 11.06
N ALA A 478 26.84 -6.59 9.83
CA ALA A 478 26.95 -5.17 9.53
C ALA A 478 25.62 -4.42 9.77
N LEU A 479 24.49 -5.01 9.36
CA LEU A 479 23.16 -4.44 9.64
C LEU A 479 22.88 -4.39 11.15
N LEU A 480 23.18 -5.47 11.88
CA LEU A 480 22.94 -5.54 13.32
C LEU A 480 23.76 -4.46 14.06
N ALA A 481 25.04 -4.32 13.74
CA ALA A 481 25.92 -3.34 14.37
C ALA A 481 25.41 -1.90 14.20
N VAL A 482 24.89 -1.54 13.01
CA VAL A 482 24.31 -0.20 12.81
C VAL A 482 22.96 -0.05 13.51
N GLN A 483 22.18 -1.12 13.64
CA GLN A 483 20.92 -1.12 14.37
C GLN A 483 21.10 -0.95 15.88
N GLU A 484 22.09 -1.59 16.48
CA GLU A 484 22.42 -1.45 17.91
C GLU A 484 22.94 -0.04 18.20
N ARG A 485 23.82 0.49 17.33
CA ARG A 485 24.31 1.88 17.42
C ARG A 485 23.17 2.87 17.36
N HIS A 486 22.25 2.68 16.41
CA HIS A 486 21.06 3.50 16.31
C HIS A 486 20.16 3.37 17.54
N GLN A 487 19.89 2.15 18.02
CA GLN A 487 19.07 1.92 19.22
C GLN A 487 19.63 2.66 20.44
N LYS A 488 20.95 2.65 20.62
CA LYS A 488 21.63 3.38 21.69
C LYS A 488 21.45 4.89 21.57
N SER A 489 21.73 5.49 20.40
CA SER A 489 21.56 6.94 20.21
C SER A 489 20.10 7.39 20.28
N PHE A 490 19.17 6.57 19.81
CA PHE A 490 17.75 6.85 19.95
C PHE A 490 17.33 6.88 21.41
N LEU A 491 17.80 5.90 22.21
CA LEU A 491 17.52 5.84 23.63
C LEU A 491 18.12 7.02 24.40
N GLU A 492 19.37 7.40 24.08
CA GLU A 492 20.04 8.58 24.63
C GLU A 492 19.27 9.87 24.32
N CYS A 493 18.68 9.98 23.13
CA CYS A 493 18.00 11.19 22.67
C CYS A 493 16.54 11.29 23.12
N TYR A 494 15.78 10.21 23.05
CA TYR A 494 14.31 10.23 23.19
C TYR A 494 13.81 9.48 24.43
N SER A 495 14.68 8.85 25.22
CA SER A 495 14.33 7.97 26.35
C SER A 495 13.57 6.68 25.95
N THR A 496 13.27 5.85 26.95
CA THR A 496 12.54 4.59 26.77
C THR A 496 11.07 4.80 26.38
N GLU A 497 10.48 5.97 26.64
CA GLU A 497 9.06 6.24 26.39
C GLU A 497 8.69 6.10 24.91
N TYR A 498 9.58 6.59 24.04
CA TYR A 498 9.38 6.59 22.58
C TYR A 498 9.72 5.25 21.93
N ILE A 499 10.34 4.32 22.66
CA ILE A 499 10.59 2.96 22.18
C ILE A 499 9.25 2.23 21.95
N LYS A 500 9.08 1.77 20.72
CA LYS A 500 7.95 0.94 20.27
C LYS A 500 8.43 -0.49 19.97
N PRO A 501 7.54 -1.51 19.98
CA PRO A 501 7.92 -2.90 19.69
C PRO A 501 8.74 -3.08 18.39
N LYS A 502 8.51 -2.24 17.38
CA LYS A 502 9.26 -2.24 16.11
C LYS A 502 10.77 -1.96 16.26
N HIS A 503 11.19 -1.28 17.32
CA HIS A 503 12.60 -1.04 17.63
C HIS A 503 13.34 -2.34 17.94
N HIS A 504 12.71 -3.25 18.67
CA HIS A 504 13.25 -4.59 18.91
C HIS A 504 13.08 -5.50 17.68
N GLN A 505 11.89 -5.49 17.07
CA GLN A 505 11.57 -6.42 15.98
C GLN A 505 12.50 -6.26 14.76
N ARG A 506 13.03 -5.06 14.52
CA ARG A 506 13.96 -4.81 13.41
C ARG A 506 15.29 -5.58 13.52
N PHE A 507 15.71 -5.98 14.72
CA PHE A 507 16.93 -6.78 14.90
C PHE A 507 16.82 -8.16 14.25
N HIS A 508 15.59 -8.66 14.09
CA HIS A 508 15.31 -9.94 13.45
C HIS A 508 15.29 -9.88 11.92
N LEU A 509 15.49 -8.71 11.32
CA LEU A 509 15.50 -8.55 9.86
C LEU A 509 16.66 -9.29 9.22
N GLY A 510 17.86 -9.21 9.79
CA GLY A 510 19.04 -9.87 9.24
C GLY A 510 18.85 -11.38 9.11
N GLN A 511 18.42 -12.04 10.19
CA GLN A 511 18.10 -13.47 10.16
C GLN A 511 16.99 -13.80 9.15
N SER A 512 15.97 -12.95 9.04
CA SER A 512 14.91 -13.11 8.03
C SER A 512 15.47 -13.05 6.61
N PHE A 513 16.41 -12.14 6.36
CA PHE A 513 17.04 -11.98 5.05
C PHE A 513 17.95 -13.14 4.67
N LEU A 514 18.71 -13.70 5.63
CA LEU A 514 19.49 -14.93 5.41
C LEU A 514 18.59 -16.10 5.04
N GLN A 515 17.50 -16.28 5.79
CA GLN A 515 16.57 -17.38 5.58
C GLN A 515 15.88 -17.32 4.21
N MET A 516 15.58 -16.13 3.73
CA MET A 516 14.97 -15.92 2.42
C MET A 516 16.01 -15.81 1.29
N ASN A 517 17.29 -15.63 1.62
CA ASN A 517 18.36 -15.19 0.72
C ASN A 517 17.99 -13.92 -0.09
N VAL A 518 17.12 -13.07 0.45
CA VAL A 518 16.69 -11.80 -0.17
C VAL A 518 16.09 -10.88 0.88
N ALA A 519 16.40 -9.58 0.77
CA ALA A 519 15.82 -8.53 1.62
C ALA A 519 14.43 -8.12 1.13
N LEU A 520 13.46 -9.03 1.23
CA LEU A 520 12.07 -8.81 0.79
C LEU A 520 11.35 -7.75 1.62
N ARG A 521 10.36 -7.12 0.98
CA ARG A 521 9.46 -6.14 1.57
C ARG A 521 8.01 -6.54 1.30
N CYS A 522 7.11 -6.07 2.15
CA CYS A 522 5.67 -6.30 2.00
C CYS A 522 4.94 -5.21 1.17
N GLU A 523 5.64 -4.45 0.32
CA GLU A 523 5.06 -3.43 -0.55
C GLU A 523 3.97 -4.02 -1.48
N GLN A 524 4.24 -5.23 -1.99
CA GLN A 524 3.33 -5.99 -2.84
C GLN A 524 2.12 -6.50 -2.06
N HIS A 525 2.31 -6.96 -0.82
CA HIS A 525 1.21 -7.36 0.06
C HIS A 525 0.26 -6.18 0.32
N GLU A 526 0.82 -5.00 0.59
CA GLU A 526 0.00 -3.79 0.81
C GLU A 526 -0.73 -3.34 -0.47
N SER A 527 -0.09 -3.46 -1.63
CA SER A 527 -0.76 -3.24 -2.92
C SER A 527 -1.92 -4.23 -3.15
N LYS A 528 -1.70 -5.52 -2.87
CA LYS A 528 -2.73 -6.57 -2.95
C LYS A 528 -3.87 -6.30 -1.97
N HIS A 529 -3.55 -5.89 -0.74
CA HIS A 529 -4.54 -5.56 0.28
C HIS A 529 -5.41 -4.36 -0.15
N ARG A 530 -4.83 -3.34 -0.76
CA ARG A 530 -5.59 -2.24 -1.36
C ARG A 530 -6.49 -2.70 -2.51
N CYS A 531 -6.03 -3.59 -3.38
CA CYS A 531 -6.87 -4.21 -4.41
C CYS A 531 -8.04 -4.98 -3.79
N TYR A 532 -7.83 -5.70 -2.69
CA TYR A 532 -8.89 -6.36 -1.96
C TYR A 532 -9.91 -5.34 -1.43
N LYS A 533 -9.47 -4.34 -0.66
CA LYS A 533 -10.34 -3.33 -0.05
C LYS A 533 -11.20 -2.61 -1.10
N HIS A 534 -10.55 -2.02 -2.11
CA HIS A 534 -11.21 -1.16 -3.11
C HIS A 534 -11.85 -1.91 -4.29
N GLY A 535 -11.55 -3.20 -4.46
CA GLY A 535 -12.04 -3.99 -5.59
C GLY A 535 -13.07 -5.05 -5.21
N LEU A 536 -12.86 -5.72 -4.08
CA LEU A 536 -13.61 -6.92 -3.68
C LEU A 536 -14.43 -6.67 -2.41
N ALA A 537 -13.81 -6.20 -1.33
CA ALA A 537 -14.44 -6.03 -0.04
C ALA A 537 -15.61 -5.03 -0.09
N GLU A 538 -15.40 -3.86 -0.70
CA GLU A 538 -16.45 -2.84 -0.88
C GLU A 538 -17.67 -3.36 -1.65
N ARG A 539 -17.46 -4.30 -2.60
CA ARG A 539 -18.52 -4.88 -3.44
C ARG A 539 -19.21 -6.08 -2.80
N LEU A 540 -18.56 -6.70 -1.83
CA LEU A 540 -19.03 -7.89 -1.12
C LEU A 540 -19.60 -7.53 0.26
N LYS A 541 -20.44 -6.49 0.33
CA LYS A 541 -21.32 -6.26 1.51
C LYS A 541 -22.38 -7.37 1.57
N SER A 542 -21.97 -8.59 1.90
CA SER A 542 -22.89 -9.70 2.18
C SER A 542 -23.35 -9.61 3.63
N THR A 543 -24.66 -9.67 3.85
CA THR A 543 -25.29 -9.83 5.17
C THR A 543 -25.04 -11.22 5.78
N VAL A 544 -24.49 -12.16 5.02
CA VAL A 544 -24.24 -13.53 5.45
C VAL A 544 -22.83 -13.64 6.03
N ARG A 545 -22.72 -13.72 7.36
CA ARG A 545 -21.45 -13.86 8.10
C ARG A 545 -20.75 -15.19 7.83
N VAL A 546 -21.51 -16.24 7.50
CA VAL A 546 -21.00 -17.59 7.26
C VAL A 546 -20.76 -17.78 5.75
N GLY A 547 -19.53 -18.08 5.35
CA GLY A 547 -19.17 -18.32 3.94
C GLY A 547 -18.58 -17.12 3.19
N PHE A 548 -18.56 -15.91 3.78
CA PHE A 548 -17.89 -14.75 3.19
C PHE A 548 -16.40 -15.01 2.94
N GLN A 549 -15.67 -15.45 3.97
CA GLN A 549 -14.24 -15.78 3.84
C GLN A 549 -14.01 -16.93 2.83
N ARG A 550 -14.88 -17.94 2.86
CA ARG A 550 -14.80 -19.13 1.97
C ARG A 550 -15.03 -18.79 0.50
N SER A 551 -15.86 -17.79 0.19
CA SER A 551 -16.09 -17.30 -1.18
C SER A 551 -15.06 -16.27 -1.64
N LEU A 552 -14.43 -15.56 -0.70
CA LEU A 552 -13.47 -14.51 -0.99
C LEU A 552 -12.09 -15.05 -1.37
N LEU A 553 -11.58 -16.04 -0.63
CA LEU A 553 -10.22 -16.56 -0.82
C LEU A 553 -10.01 -17.13 -2.24
N PRO A 554 -10.92 -17.97 -2.79
CA PRO A 554 -10.78 -18.45 -4.16
C PRO A 554 -10.81 -17.34 -5.20
N ARG A 555 -11.61 -16.28 -5.00
CA ARG A 555 -11.67 -15.13 -5.93
C ARG A 555 -10.39 -14.31 -5.90
N LEU A 556 -9.81 -14.10 -4.71
CA LEU A 556 -8.51 -13.46 -4.57
C LEU A 556 -7.43 -14.28 -5.28
N LEU A 557 -7.38 -15.59 -5.03
CA LEU A 557 -6.43 -16.50 -5.67
C LEU A 557 -6.58 -16.53 -7.18
N SER A 558 -7.81 -16.64 -7.71
CA SER A 558 -8.09 -16.59 -9.14
C SER A 558 -7.67 -15.27 -9.77
N GLY A 559 -7.96 -14.14 -9.12
CA GLY A 559 -7.51 -12.83 -9.59
C GLY A 559 -5.98 -12.68 -9.61
N GLN A 560 -5.28 -13.26 -8.63
CA GLN A 560 -3.81 -13.28 -8.62
C GLN A 560 -3.27 -14.21 -9.71
N ALA A 561 -3.80 -15.42 -9.84
CA ALA A 561 -3.40 -16.38 -10.86
C ALA A 561 -3.60 -15.83 -12.28
N ALA A 562 -4.67 -15.07 -12.51
CA ALA A 562 -4.92 -14.38 -13.77
C ALA A 562 -3.87 -13.29 -14.05
N ARG A 563 -3.55 -12.43 -13.06
CA ARG A 563 -2.49 -11.41 -13.21
C ARG A 563 -1.12 -12.03 -13.42
N VAL A 564 -0.81 -13.11 -12.71
CA VAL A 564 0.45 -13.84 -12.89
C VAL A 564 0.53 -14.46 -14.29
N ARG A 565 -0.57 -14.99 -14.82
CA ARG A 565 -0.65 -15.46 -16.22
C ARG A 565 -0.49 -14.33 -17.23
N GLU A 566 -1.14 -13.18 -17.01
CA GLU A 566 -1.08 -12.01 -17.90
C GLU A 566 0.32 -11.36 -17.92
N LEU A 567 0.91 -11.15 -16.75
CA LEU A 567 2.19 -10.46 -16.58
C LEU A 567 3.39 -11.40 -16.74
N GLY A 568 3.18 -12.71 -16.54
CA GLY A 568 4.23 -13.72 -16.39
C GLY A 568 4.84 -13.74 -14.97
N VAL A 569 5.35 -14.90 -14.54
CA VAL A 569 6.22 -15.04 -13.35
C VAL A 569 7.70 -14.82 -13.71
N GLN A 570 8.01 -14.63 -15.00
CA GLN A 570 9.38 -14.66 -15.47
C GLN A 570 10.16 -13.47 -14.88
N PRO A 571 11.26 -13.71 -14.15
CA PRO A 571 12.02 -12.66 -13.46
C PRO A 571 12.54 -11.59 -14.42
N PHE A 572 12.65 -11.95 -15.70
CA PHE A 572 13.02 -11.05 -16.77
C PHE A 572 12.17 -11.23 -18.04
N ARG A 573 12.04 -10.14 -18.79
CA ARG A 573 11.49 -10.10 -20.14
C ARG A 573 12.36 -9.23 -21.03
N LEU A 574 12.90 -9.82 -22.09
CA LEU A 574 13.59 -9.08 -23.14
C LEU A 574 12.57 -8.37 -24.02
N PHE A 575 12.82 -7.11 -24.33
CA PHE A 575 12.01 -6.30 -25.22
C PHE A 575 12.73 -6.10 -26.55
N GLY A 576 11.97 -6.27 -27.64
CA GLY A 576 12.46 -5.98 -28.98
C GLY A 576 12.73 -4.49 -29.22
N PRO A 577 13.37 -4.12 -30.34
CA PRO A 577 13.83 -5.02 -31.40
C PRO A 577 15.01 -5.90 -30.97
N PHE A 578 15.02 -7.14 -31.47
CA PHE A 578 16.16 -8.04 -31.35
C PHE A 578 17.04 -7.85 -32.58
N LYS A 579 18.33 -7.56 -32.37
CA LYS A 579 19.33 -7.44 -33.43
C LYS A 579 20.28 -8.64 -33.37
N ALA A 580 20.93 -8.98 -34.47
CA ALA A 580 22.05 -9.92 -34.41
C ALA A 580 23.14 -9.35 -33.49
N ALA A 581 23.77 -10.19 -32.68
CA ALA A 581 24.94 -9.80 -31.89
C ALA A 581 26.13 -9.50 -32.81
N SER A 582 27.08 -8.69 -32.32
CA SER A 582 28.27 -8.35 -33.10
C SER A 582 29.14 -9.60 -33.32
N PRO A 583 29.86 -9.70 -34.45
CA PRO A 583 30.73 -10.85 -34.73
C PRO A 583 31.73 -11.15 -33.62
N SER A 584 32.31 -10.11 -33.00
CA SER A 584 33.24 -10.26 -31.86
C SER A 584 32.58 -10.97 -30.67
N LEU A 585 31.31 -10.67 -30.40
CA LEU A 585 30.53 -11.24 -29.30
C LEU A 585 30.10 -12.68 -29.62
N CYS A 586 29.68 -12.93 -30.86
CA CYS A 586 29.38 -14.27 -31.36
C CYS A 586 30.63 -15.18 -31.32
N ASN A 587 31.80 -14.65 -31.68
CA ASN A 587 33.06 -15.39 -31.66
C ASN A 587 33.55 -15.65 -30.22
N LEU A 588 33.44 -14.66 -29.33
CA LEU A 588 33.82 -14.80 -27.92
C LEU A 588 33.03 -15.91 -27.20
N LEU A 589 31.74 -16.04 -27.53
CA LEU A 589 30.83 -16.99 -26.89
C LEU A 589 30.55 -18.25 -27.72
N GLY A 590 31.12 -18.34 -28.93
CA GLY A 590 30.96 -19.49 -29.82
C GLY A 590 29.53 -19.70 -30.35
N ASP A 591 28.73 -18.64 -30.50
CA ASP A 591 27.33 -18.73 -30.94
C ASP A 591 27.00 -17.69 -32.03
N ALA A 592 26.93 -18.14 -33.28
CA ALA A 592 26.62 -17.29 -34.43
C ALA A 592 25.14 -16.86 -34.53
N ALA A 593 24.23 -17.52 -33.80
CA ALA A 593 22.80 -17.22 -33.81
C ALA A 593 22.39 -16.22 -32.70
N MET A 594 23.37 -15.69 -31.96
CA MET A 594 23.12 -14.84 -30.81
C MET A 594 22.46 -13.51 -31.20
N LYS A 595 21.52 -13.06 -30.36
CA LYS A 595 20.77 -11.82 -30.55
C LYS A 595 20.90 -10.92 -29.34
N VAL A 596 20.93 -9.61 -29.58
CA VAL A 596 20.91 -8.56 -28.57
C VAL A 596 19.52 -7.93 -28.54
N ALA A 597 18.97 -7.75 -27.35
CA ALA A 597 17.70 -7.04 -27.14
C ALA A 597 17.96 -5.56 -26.84
N LYS A 598 17.06 -4.67 -27.28
CA LYS A 598 17.14 -3.23 -26.96
C LYS A 598 17.04 -2.95 -25.47
N SER A 599 16.24 -3.72 -24.76
CA SER A 599 16.13 -3.61 -23.30
C SER A 599 15.75 -4.92 -22.64
N LEU A 600 16.22 -5.07 -21.41
CA LEU A 600 15.82 -6.11 -20.48
C LEU A 600 14.92 -5.47 -19.44
N ARG A 601 13.74 -6.01 -19.23
CA ARG A 601 12.96 -5.70 -18.04
C ARG A 601 13.19 -6.79 -17.03
N PHE A 602 13.74 -6.44 -15.88
CA PHE A 602 13.81 -7.30 -14.71
C PHE A 602 12.78 -6.79 -13.70
N TYR A 603 11.73 -7.56 -13.45
CA TYR A 603 10.52 -7.09 -12.76
C TYR A 603 9.96 -5.76 -13.32
N HIS A 604 10.10 -4.65 -12.58
CA HIS A 604 9.64 -3.31 -12.96
C HIS A 604 10.77 -2.39 -13.44
N SER A 605 12.02 -2.84 -13.39
CA SER A 605 13.18 -2.07 -13.80
C SER A 605 13.53 -2.40 -15.25
N SER A 606 13.73 -1.38 -16.08
CA SER A 606 14.23 -1.53 -17.45
C SER A 606 15.70 -1.18 -17.52
N VAL A 607 16.52 -2.11 -18.00
CA VAL A 607 17.92 -1.90 -18.37
C VAL A 607 17.97 -1.67 -19.88
N GLU A 608 18.47 -0.51 -20.30
CA GLU A 608 18.61 -0.13 -21.72
C GLU A 608 19.97 -0.55 -22.30
N GLU A 609 20.03 -0.66 -23.64
CA GLU A 609 21.12 -1.06 -24.55
C GLU A 609 22.55 -0.58 -24.18
N ARG A 610 22.70 0.45 -23.34
CA ARG A 610 24.01 0.95 -22.87
C ARG A 610 24.73 -0.02 -21.93
N HIS A 611 24.00 -0.98 -21.35
CA HIS A 611 24.55 -2.10 -20.60
C HIS A 611 24.35 -3.32 -21.49
N CYS A 612 25.44 -3.94 -21.98
CA CYS A 612 25.34 -5.10 -22.85
C CYS A 612 24.56 -6.23 -22.14
N ILE A 613 23.43 -6.63 -22.70
CA ILE A 613 22.63 -7.76 -22.20
C ILE A 613 22.77 -8.92 -23.20
N LEU A 614 23.47 -9.97 -22.78
CA LEU A 614 23.81 -11.15 -23.59
C LEU A 614 22.81 -12.27 -23.39
N CYS A 615 22.02 -12.67 -24.38
CA CYS A 615 21.08 -13.79 -24.22
C CYS A 615 21.28 -14.86 -25.30
N ARG A 616 21.38 -16.12 -24.87
CA ARG A 616 21.35 -17.29 -25.75
C ARG A 616 19.90 -17.71 -26.02
N TRP A 617 19.52 -17.88 -27.29
CA TRP A 617 18.18 -18.31 -27.69
C TRP A 617 18.18 -19.79 -28.07
N ILE A 618 17.47 -20.63 -27.31
CA ILE A 618 17.22 -22.03 -27.68
C ILE A 618 15.77 -22.12 -28.18
N SER A 619 15.58 -22.55 -29.43
CA SER A 619 14.25 -22.72 -30.04
C SER A 619 13.92 -24.20 -30.19
N SER A 620 13.07 -24.70 -29.30
CA SER A 620 12.27 -25.91 -29.55
C SER A 620 10.91 -25.77 -28.85
N SER A 621 9.82 -25.96 -29.61
CA SER A 621 8.46 -26.22 -29.10
C SER A 621 7.90 -25.26 -28.04
N GLY A 622 7.73 -23.98 -28.37
CA GLY A 622 6.71 -23.10 -27.76
C GLY A 622 6.83 -22.75 -26.26
N ARG A 623 7.78 -23.30 -25.50
CA ARG A 623 8.12 -22.87 -24.14
C ARG A 623 9.53 -22.29 -24.13
N LYS A 624 9.66 -21.08 -23.58
CA LYS A 624 10.88 -20.27 -23.63
C LYS A 624 11.67 -20.47 -22.34
N TYR A 625 12.87 -21.03 -22.44
CA TYR A 625 13.86 -21.04 -21.37
C TYR A 625 15.06 -20.21 -21.81
N CYS A 626 15.61 -19.42 -20.89
CA CYS A 626 16.82 -18.63 -21.07
C CYS A 626 17.81 -19.09 -20.01
N GLU A 627 18.86 -19.78 -20.45
CA GLU A 627 20.08 -19.96 -19.66
C GLU A 627 20.98 -18.76 -19.88
N GLN A 628 21.49 -18.18 -18.79
CA GLN A 628 22.53 -17.14 -18.85
C GLN A 628 23.67 -17.48 -17.89
N ARG A 629 24.89 -17.33 -18.41
CA ARG A 629 26.10 -17.03 -17.65
C ARG A 629 26.33 -15.52 -17.70
N CYS A 630 26.64 -14.90 -16.56
CA CYS A 630 27.09 -13.51 -16.49
C CYS A 630 28.46 -13.34 -17.15
#